data_AF-A0AAP6XMK8-F1
#
_entry.id   AF-A0AAP6XMK8-F1
#
_cell.length_a   1.000
_cell.length_b   1.000
_cell.length_c   1.000
_cell.angle_alpha   90.00
_cell.angle_beta   90.00
_cell.angle_gamma   90.00
#
_symmetry.space_group_name_H-M   'P 1'
#
loop_
_entity.id
_entity.type
_entity.pdbx_description
1 polymer ?
#
loop_
_entity_poly.entity_id
_entity_poly.type
_entity_poly.pdbx_seq_one_letter_code
_entity_poly.pdbx_strand_id
1 'polypeptide(L)'
;MDTQTFTTNLSLEEIEQRLSGLDKFNVKDKTDGELAVNVGSALKFRLIGVYLNKDYQAPLAIDAADNGDGTTTVELSARGTEGAVITTGTAEQFFNDAFAELRATLEG
;
A
#
# COMPACT_ATOMS: atom_id res chain seq x y z
N MET A 1 11.42 -3.67 7.90
CA MET A 1 10.82 -3.29 6.61
C MET A 1 10.54 -1.82 6.68
N ASP A 2 11.11 -1.07 5.75
CA ASP A 2 11.06 0.39 5.74
C ASP A 2 9.80 0.88 5.03
N THR A 3 9.25 2.00 5.52
CA THR A 3 8.20 2.74 4.83
C THR A 3 8.78 3.45 3.61
N GLN A 4 7.99 3.60 2.55
CA GLN A 4 8.39 4.40 1.39
C GLN A 4 7.54 5.65 1.30
N THR A 5 8.18 6.81 1.28
CA THR A 5 7.52 8.11 1.15
C THR A 5 7.87 8.76 -0.19
N PHE A 6 6.87 9.31 -0.87
CA PHE A 6 7.05 10.09 -2.09
C PHE A 6 5.98 11.18 -2.22
N THR A 7 6.23 12.17 -3.07
CA THR A 7 5.30 13.26 -3.36
C THR A 7 4.69 13.08 -4.74
N THR A 8 3.41 13.40 -4.89
CA THR A 8 2.69 13.38 -6.16
C THR A 8 1.87 14.66 -6.35
N ASN A 9 1.50 14.97 -7.59
CA ASN A 9 0.61 16.08 -7.93
C ASN A 9 -0.87 15.68 -7.95
N LEU A 10 -1.18 14.42 -7.63
CA LEU A 10 -2.55 13.95 -7.51
C LEU A 10 -3.21 14.52 -6.25
N SER A 11 -4.47 14.89 -6.37
CA SER A 11 -5.33 15.20 -5.23
C SER A 11 -5.66 13.95 -4.40
N LEU A 12 -6.06 14.14 -3.14
CA LEU A 12 -6.52 13.03 -2.29
C LEU A 12 -7.69 12.26 -2.91
N GLU A 13 -8.60 12.95 -3.62
CA GLU A 13 -9.71 12.30 -4.33
C GLU A 13 -9.24 11.42 -5.48
N GLU A 14 -8.27 11.89 -6.28
CA GLU A 14 -7.67 11.09 -7.37
C GLU A 14 -6.92 9.87 -6.83
N ILE A 15 -6.20 10.03 -5.71
CA ILE A 15 -5.52 8.91 -5.04
C ILE A 15 -6.56 7.88 -4.59
N GLU A 16 -7.63 8.31 -3.91
CA GLU A 16 -8.71 7.40 -3.50
C GLU A 16 -9.33 6.66 -4.69
N GLN A 17 -9.64 7.38 -5.78
CA GLN A 17 -10.22 6.78 -6.98
C GLN A 17 -9.30 5.72 -7.58
N ARG A 18 -7.99 6.00 -7.70
CA ARG A 18 -7.01 5.04 -8.23
C ARG A 18 -6.87 3.80 -7.33
N LEU A 19 -6.93 3.99 -6.02
CA LEU A 19 -6.85 2.90 -5.04
C LEU A 19 -8.15 2.10 -4.92
N SER A 20 -9.30 2.70 -5.20
CA SER A 20 -10.62 2.06 -5.08
C SER A 20 -10.80 0.83 -5.99
N GLY A 21 -10.02 0.75 -7.08
CA GLY A 21 -9.99 -0.39 -7.99
C GLY A 21 -9.12 -1.56 -7.50
N LEU A 22 -8.38 -1.40 -6.40
CA LEU A 22 -7.51 -2.44 -5.87
C LEU A 22 -8.26 -3.38 -4.93
N ASP A 23 -7.81 -4.64 -4.89
CA ASP A 23 -8.36 -5.63 -3.98
C ASP A 23 -8.20 -5.20 -2.52
N LYS A 24 -9.16 -5.58 -1.67
CA LYS A 24 -9.19 -5.25 -0.23
C LYS A 24 -9.08 -3.76 0.09
N PHE A 25 -9.39 -2.88 -0.86
CA PHE A 25 -9.51 -1.44 -0.63
C PHE A 25 -10.45 -1.17 0.54
N ASN A 26 -9.96 -0.41 1.52
CA ASN A 26 -10.68 -0.07 2.72
C ASN A 26 -10.16 1.25 3.29
N VAL A 27 -10.98 2.30 3.21
CA VAL A 27 -10.68 3.60 3.83
C VAL A 27 -10.71 3.46 5.34
N LYS A 28 -9.61 3.85 6.00
CA LYS A 28 -9.46 3.86 7.46
C LYS A 28 -9.76 5.21 8.06
N ASP A 29 -9.27 6.25 7.41
CA ASP A 29 -9.54 7.62 7.79
C ASP A 29 -9.58 8.50 6.54
N LYS A 30 -10.42 9.53 6.58
CA LYS A 30 -10.57 10.48 5.49
C LYS A 30 -11.02 11.82 6.05
N THR A 31 -10.19 12.83 5.83
CA THR A 31 -10.46 14.24 6.15
C THR A 31 -10.23 15.09 4.91
N ASP A 32 -10.40 16.41 5.03
CA ASP A 32 -10.12 17.34 3.93
C ASP A 32 -8.62 17.42 3.58
N GLY A 33 -7.72 17.00 4.48
CA GLY A 33 -6.27 17.10 4.29
C GLY A 33 -5.52 15.76 4.39
N GLU A 34 -6.20 14.67 4.77
CA GLU A 34 -5.58 13.37 4.98
C GLU A 34 -6.47 12.23 4.47
N LEU A 35 -5.83 11.19 3.95
CA LEU A 35 -6.46 9.96 3.49
C LEU A 35 -5.62 8.76 3.91
N ALA A 36 -6.18 7.90 4.77
CA ALA A 36 -5.56 6.65 5.17
C ALA A 36 -6.36 5.47 4.60
N VAL A 37 -5.71 4.61 3.83
CA VAL A 37 -6.33 3.49 3.11
C VAL A 37 -5.53 2.22 3.33
N ASN A 38 -6.23 1.10 3.53
CA ASN A 38 -5.65 -0.22 3.38
C ASN A 38 -5.99 -0.79 2.00
N VAL A 39 -5.02 -1.41 1.36
CA VAL A 39 -5.21 -2.17 0.12
C VAL A 39 -4.54 -3.55 0.25
N GLY A 40 -4.99 -4.49 -0.56
CA GLY A 40 -4.27 -5.72 -0.82
C GLY A 40 -3.22 -5.47 -1.89
N SER A 41 -2.05 -6.10 -1.76
CA SER A 41 -1.10 -6.15 -2.87
C SER A 41 -1.74 -6.86 -4.08
N ALA A 42 -1.55 -6.30 -5.28
CA ALA A 42 -1.92 -6.96 -6.54
C ALA A 42 -1.09 -8.23 -6.78
N LEU A 43 0.12 -8.29 -6.22
CA LEU A 43 0.96 -9.47 -6.24
C LEU A 43 0.43 -10.50 -5.22
N LYS A 44 0.19 -11.74 -5.68
CA LYS A 44 -0.21 -12.84 -4.81
C LYS A 44 1.04 -13.49 -4.21
N PHE A 45 1.21 -13.39 -2.89
CA PHE A 45 2.37 -13.95 -2.22
C PHE A 45 2.20 -15.44 -1.95
N ARG A 46 3.23 -16.25 -2.27
CA ARG A 46 3.25 -17.69 -2.00
C ARG A 46 4.30 -18.06 -0.91
N LEU A 47 3.91 -17.96 0.37
CA LEU A 47 4.67 -18.31 1.59
C LEU A 47 4.85 -19.83 1.85
N ILE A 48 5.86 -20.49 1.29
CA ILE A 48 6.05 -21.95 1.45
C ILE A 48 6.50 -22.29 2.87
N GLY A 49 5.55 -22.65 3.74
CA GLY A 49 5.79 -23.08 5.12
C GLY A 49 4.50 -23.26 5.92
N VAL A 50 3.83 -24.40 5.68
CA VAL A 50 2.60 -24.91 6.33
C VAL A 50 1.35 -24.04 6.10
N TYR A 51 0.75 -24.28 4.94
CA TYR A 51 -0.48 -23.72 4.37
C TYR A 51 -0.36 -22.36 3.68
N LEU A 52 -0.51 -22.46 2.36
CA LEU A 52 -0.68 -21.35 1.46
C LEU A 52 -1.98 -21.45 0.71
N ASN A 53 -2.83 -20.46 0.91
CA ASN A 53 -3.80 -20.13 -0.12
C ASN A 53 -3.06 -19.40 -1.23
N LYS A 54 -3.23 -19.82 -2.47
CA LYS A 54 -2.66 -19.18 -3.68
C LYS A 54 -3.18 -17.75 -3.92
N ASP A 55 -3.94 -17.21 -2.98
CA ASP A 55 -4.67 -15.94 -3.06
C ASP A 55 -4.37 -15.03 -1.86
N TYR A 56 -3.28 -15.28 -1.12
CA TYR A 56 -2.90 -14.38 -0.03
C TYR A 56 -2.32 -13.08 -0.59
N GLN A 57 -3.11 -12.01 -0.47
CA GLN A 57 -2.69 -10.63 -0.67
C GLN A 57 -2.29 -10.05 0.68
N ALA A 58 -1.02 -9.66 0.82
CA ALA A 58 -0.53 -8.99 2.01
C ALA A 58 -1.22 -7.61 2.13
N PRO A 59 -1.68 -7.23 3.33
CA PRO A 59 -2.24 -5.90 3.53
C PRO A 59 -1.14 -4.84 3.51
N LEU A 60 -1.39 -3.78 2.76
CA LEU A 60 -0.55 -2.58 2.66
C LEU A 60 -1.37 -1.41 3.20
N ALA A 61 -0.72 -0.53 3.94
CA ALA A 61 -1.29 0.74 4.38
C ALA A 61 -0.70 1.87 3.54
N ILE A 62 -1.55 2.81 3.18
CA ILE A 62 -1.26 3.98 2.39
C ILE A 62 -1.80 5.18 3.15
N ASP A 63 -0.91 6.09 3.51
CA ASP A 63 -1.25 7.32 4.20
C ASP A 63 -0.88 8.49 3.28
N ALA A 64 -1.86 9.29 2.89
CA ALA A 64 -1.70 10.43 2.01
C ALA A 64 -2.10 11.72 2.73
N ALA A 65 -1.29 12.76 2.61
CA ALA A 65 -1.49 14.07 3.24
C ALA A 65 -1.32 15.18 2.20
N ASP A 66 -2.31 16.07 2.09
CA ASP A 66 -2.25 17.26 1.25
C ASP A 66 -1.27 18.28 1.87
N ASN A 67 -0.31 18.74 1.07
CA ASN A 67 0.68 19.72 1.51
C ASN A 67 0.16 21.17 1.39
N GLY A 68 -1.00 21.39 0.76
CA GLY A 68 -1.60 22.71 0.57
C GLY A 68 -0.92 23.57 -0.50
N ASP A 69 0.04 23.01 -1.24
CA ASP A 69 0.78 23.65 -2.34
C ASP A 69 0.46 23.03 -3.71
N GLY A 70 -0.57 22.19 -3.78
CA GLY A 70 -0.94 21.42 -4.97
C GLY A 70 -0.17 20.11 -5.11
N THR A 71 0.56 19.68 -4.07
CA THR A 71 1.17 18.36 -3.97
C THR A 71 0.63 17.57 -2.79
N THR A 72 0.67 16.26 -2.89
CA THR A 72 0.29 15.32 -1.84
C THR A 72 1.49 14.46 -1.48
N THR A 73 1.77 14.32 -0.18
CA THR A 73 2.75 13.38 0.34
C THR A 73 2.08 12.03 0.56
N VAL A 74 2.65 10.96 0.02
CA VAL A 74 2.15 9.58 0.17
C VAL A 74 3.21 8.74 0.89
N GLU A 75 2.79 8.05 1.94
CA GLU A 75 3.57 7.04 2.65
C GLU A 75 2.96 5.64 2.41
N LEU A 76 3.82 4.70 2.03
CA LEU A 76 3.48 3.29 1.84
C LEU A 76 4.12 2.47 2.96
N SER A 77 3.32 1.68 3.65
CA SER A 77 3.79 0.83 4.74
C SER A 77 3.22 -0.59 4.63
N ALA A 78 4.04 -1.57 5.02
CA ALA A 78 3.61 -2.96 5.08
C ALA A 78 2.84 -3.15 6.40
N ARG A 79 1.54 -3.49 6.34
CA ARG A 79 0.85 -4.01 7.51
C ARG A 79 1.21 -5.47 7.64
N GLY A 80 2.20 -5.77 8.48
CA GLY A 80 2.35 -7.14 8.96
C GLY A 80 1.03 -7.58 9.59
N THR A 81 0.54 -8.76 9.23
CA THR A 81 -0.47 -9.41 10.07
C THR A 81 0.22 -9.68 11.40
N GLU A 82 -0.25 -9.08 12.50
CA GLU A 82 0.24 -9.41 13.84
C GLU A 82 0.25 -10.94 13.99
N GLY A 83 1.44 -11.53 14.18
CA GLY A 83 1.65 -12.97 14.29
C GLY A 83 2.10 -13.71 13.02
N ALA A 84 2.08 -13.08 11.84
CA ALA A 84 2.71 -13.64 10.64
C ALA A 84 4.20 -13.30 10.65
N VAL A 85 5.02 -14.20 11.18
CA VAL A 85 6.48 -14.11 11.12
C VAL A 85 6.90 -14.38 9.67
N ILE A 86 6.98 -13.34 8.85
CA ILE A 86 7.50 -13.43 7.48
C ILE A 86 9.02 -13.20 7.53
N THR A 87 9.78 -14.22 7.90
CA THR A 87 11.25 -14.17 8.03
C THR A 87 11.94 -14.88 6.86
N THR A 88 11.72 -14.40 5.65
CA THR A 88 12.49 -14.82 4.46
C THR A 88 12.74 -13.61 3.57
N GLY A 89 13.96 -13.47 3.00
CA GLY A 89 14.31 -12.34 2.11
C GLY A 89 13.41 -12.22 0.86
N THR A 90 12.66 -13.27 0.52
CA THR A 90 11.61 -13.23 -0.52
C THR A 90 10.43 -12.34 -0.18
N ALA A 91 10.17 -12.07 1.10
CA ALA A 91 9.13 -11.15 1.53
C ALA A 91 9.53 -9.70 1.27
N GLU A 92 10.78 -9.34 1.59
CA GLU A 92 11.33 -8.01 1.31
C GLU A 92 11.23 -7.67 -0.17
N GLN A 93 11.62 -8.59 -1.05
CA GLN A 93 11.46 -8.40 -2.49
C GLN A 93 9.99 -8.21 -2.90
N PHE A 94 9.08 -9.03 -2.37
CA PHE A 94 7.66 -8.90 -2.66
C PHE A 94 7.08 -7.53 -2.28
N PHE A 95 7.38 -7.05 -1.07
CA PHE A 95 6.86 -5.76 -0.61
C PHE A 95 7.51 -4.60 -1.37
N ASN A 96 8.79 -4.72 -1.75
CA ASN A 96 9.44 -3.75 -2.63
C ASN A 96 8.77 -3.68 -4.02
N ASP A 97 8.47 -4.83 -4.62
CA ASP A 97 7.78 -4.90 -5.92
C ASP A 97 6.36 -4.33 -5.81
N ALA A 98 5.63 -4.65 -4.74
CA ALA A 98 4.29 -4.12 -4.48
C ALA A 98 4.29 -2.60 -4.25
N PHE A 99 5.29 -2.07 -3.52
CA PHE A 99 5.45 -0.63 -3.34
C PHE A 99 5.81 0.06 -4.65
N ALA A 100 6.63 -0.56 -5.50
CA ALA A 100 6.95 -0.01 -6.82
C ALA A 100 5.71 0.10 -7.73
N GLU A 101 4.82 -0.91 -7.74
CA GLU A 101 3.55 -0.84 -8.48
C GLU A 101 2.60 0.23 -7.94
N LEU A 102 2.44 0.32 -6.61
CA LEU A 102 1.63 1.36 -5.98
C LEU A 102 2.17 2.76 -6.28
N ARG A 103 3.49 2.92 -6.19
CA ARG A 103 4.15 4.17 -6.54
C ARG A 103 3.91 4.54 -8.00
N ALA A 104 4.12 3.62 -8.94
CA ALA A 104 3.84 3.88 -10.37
C ALA A 104 2.37 4.26 -10.62
N THR A 105 1.43 3.65 -9.89
CA THR A 105 -0.01 3.97 -9.97
C THR A 105 -0.32 5.39 -9.45
N LEU A 106 0.43 5.86 -8.45
CA LEU A 106 0.18 7.11 -7.73
C LEU A 106 1.10 8.27 -8.16
N GLU A 107 2.16 8.03 -8.94
CA GLU A 107 3.02 9.08 -9.50
C GLU A 107 2.47 9.67 -10.81
N GLY A 108 1.63 8.93 -11.55
CA GLY A 108 1.06 9.40 -12.82
C GLY A 108 1.75 8.81 -14.04
#